data_AF-T0Y011-F1
#
_entry.id   AF-T0Y011-F1
#
_cell.length_a   1.000
_cell.length_b   1.000
_cell.length_c   1.000
_cell.angle_alpha   90.00
_cell.angle_beta   90.00
_cell.angle_gamma   90.00
#
_symmetry.space_group_name_H-M   'P 1'
#
loop_
_entity.id
_entity.type
_entity.pdbx_description
1 polymer ?
#
loop_
_entity_poly.entity_id
_entity_poly.type
_entity_poly.pdbx_seq_one_letter_code
_entity_poly.pdbx_strand_id
1 'polypeptide(L)'
;NADHFQVANQIVVEELEVCFFGDWRAVPIAYPLVLATIPQKVGFRDPDAISGGKWEALERVLKKAGYFKTGLRKMECARAVSRHMEPARKTSNSFQALHGAVSAFLKMT
;
A
#
# COMPACT_ATOMS: atom_id res chain seq x y z
N ASN A 1 27.06 -29.50 -11.63
CA ASN A 1 26.82 -28.09 -11.30
C ASN A 1 25.60 -28.04 -10.41
N ALA A 2 25.78 -27.71 -9.13
CA ALA A 2 24.66 -27.42 -8.26
C ALA A 2 24.31 -25.94 -8.47
N ASP A 3 23.17 -25.67 -9.08
CA ASP A 3 22.67 -24.30 -9.20
C ASP A 3 22.41 -23.75 -7.79
N HIS A 4 23.09 -22.66 -7.46
CA HIS A 4 22.92 -21.95 -6.20
C HIS A 4 21.63 -21.14 -6.29
N PHE A 5 20.59 -21.55 -5.57
CA PHE A 5 19.39 -20.75 -5.38
C PHE A 5 19.47 -20.03 -4.03
N GLN A 6 19.13 -18.75 -4.02
CA GLN A 6 19.01 -17.97 -2.79
C GLN A 6 17.52 -17.81 -2.46
N VAL A 7 17.17 -17.95 -1.19
CA VAL A 7 15.78 -17.87 -0.72
C VAL A 7 15.68 -16.78 0.33
N ALA A 8 14.85 -15.78 0.09
CA ALA A 8 14.41 -14.82 1.10
C ALA A 8 12.98 -15.20 1.53
N ASN A 9 12.79 -15.54 2.81
CA ASN A 9 11.46 -15.82 3.35
C ASN A 9 11.02 -14.64 4.23
N GLN A 10 9.89 -14.01 3.89
CA GLN A 10 9.27 -12.96 4.69
C GLN A 10 7.78 -13.24 4.82
N ILE A 11 7.28 -13.33 6.05
CA ILE A 11 5.86 -13.48 6.35
C ILE A 11 5.31 -12.08 6.61
N VAL A 12 4.52 -11.55 5.67
CA VAL A 12 3.82 -10.26 5.84
C VAL A 12 2.51 -10.54 6.57
N VAL A 13 2.49 -10.35 7.89
CA VAL A 13 1.39 -10.79 8.77
C VAL A 13 0.21 -9.80 8.84
N GLU A 14 0.42 -8.50 8.62
CA GLU A 14 -0.71 -7.56 8.46
C GLU A 14 -0.53 -6.68 7.22
N GLU A 15 -0.96 -7.29 6.12
CA GLU A 15 -1.55 -6.67 4.93
C GLU A 15 -0.60 -5.83 4.06
N LEU A 16 -0.25 -6.37 2.90
CA LEU A 16 0.18 -5.61 1.71
C LEU A 16 -0.77 -4.43 1.40
N GLU A 17 -1.96 -4.39 1.99
CA GLU A 17 -2.98 -3.34 1.87
C GLU A 17 -2.63 -2.01 2.62
N VAL A 18 -1.62 -1.98 3.52
CA VAL A 18 -1.00 -0.73 4.06
C VAL A 18 -0.51 0.18 2.94
N CYS A 19 -0.10 -0.44 1.84
CA CYS A 19 0.72 0.16 0.82
C CYS A 19 0.13 1.42 0.20
N PHE A 20 -1.20 1.58 0.19
CA PHE A 20 -1.85 2.72 -0.45
C PHE A 20 -1.81 3.98 0.41
N PHE A 21 -1.84 3.84 1.73
CA PHE A 21 -1.55 4.97 2.62
C PHE A 21 -0.06 5.33 2.60
N GLY A 22 0.81 4.34 2.36
CA GLY A 22 2.25 4.56 2.19
C GLY A 22 2.64 5.37 0.93
N ASP A 23 1.87 5.32 -0.16
CA ASP A 23 2.00 6.22 -1.32
C ASP A 23 0.64 6.82 -1.67
N TRP A 24 0.14 7.71 -0.79
CA TRP A 24 -1.20 8.29 -0.95
C TRP A 24 -1.40 8.98 -2.29
N ARG A 25 -0.34 9.46 -2.95
CA ARG A 25 -0.45 10.12 -4.26
C ARG A 25 -1.11 9.23 -5.32
N ALA A 26 -0.95 7.91 -5.22
CA ALA A 26 -1.57 6.96 -6.15
C ALA A 26 -3.11 6.91 -6.00
N VAL A 27 -3.65 7.22 -4.82
CA VAL A 27 -5.09 7.08 -4.55
C VAL A 27 -5.92 8.15 -5.24
N PRO A 28 -5.64 9.48 -5.13
CA PRO A 28 -6.36 10.49 -5.89
C PRO A 28 -6.15 10.40 -7.40
N ILE A 29 -5.06 9.80 -7.88
CA ILE A 29 -4.88 9.56 -9.33
C ILE A 29 -5.89 8.51 -9.82
N ALA A 30 -6.07 7.42 -9.06
CA ALA A 30 -7.06 6.38 -9.38
C ALA A 30 -8.51 6.82 -9.08
N TYR A 31 -8.69 7.65 -8.06
CA TYR A 31 -10.00 8.10 -7.54
C TYR A 31 -10.00 9.61 -7.29
N PRO A 32 -10.22 10.44 -8.32
CA PRO A 32 -10.03 11.90 -8.26
C PRO A 32 -10.89 12.66 -7.24
N LEU A 33 -12.03 12.09 -6.82
CA LEU A 33 -12.89 12.72 -5.81
C LEU A 33 -12.35 12.55 -4.38
N VAL A 34 -11.27 11.79 -4.19
CA VAL A 34 -10.63 11.60 -2.90
C VAL A 34 -9.73 12.78 -2.56
N LEU A 35 -9.85 13.30 -1.33
CA LEU A 35 -9.02 14.41 -0.86
C LEU A 35 -7.56 13.99 -0.69
N ALA A 36 -6.64 14.78 -1.26
CA ALA A 36 -5.20 14.59 -1.11
C ALA A 36 -4.71 14.81 0.35
N THR A 37 -5.49 15.49 1.19
CA THR A 37 -5.14 15.85 2.57
C THR A 37 -5.40 14.75 3.61
N ILE A 38 -5.93 13.59 3.21
CA ILE A 38 -6.27 12.49 4.13
C ILE A 38 -5.08 12.04 5.00
N PRO A 39 -3.85 11.87 4.49
CA PRO A 39 -2.70 11.47 5.32
C PRO A 39 -2.32 12.46 6.43
N GLN A 40 -2.79 13.71 6.35
CA GLN A 40 -2.50 14.72 7.38
C GLN A 40 -3.36 14.54 8.64
N LYS A 41 -4.46 13.79 8.54
CA LYS A 41 -5.37 13.50 9.65
C LYS A 41 -4.71 12.52 10.62
N VAL A 42 -4.89 12.74 11.92
CA VAL A 42 -4.19 12.04 13.02
C VAL A 42 -4.18 10.51 12.84
N GLY A 43 -5.30 9.90 12.43
CA GLY A 43 -5.41 8.44 12.25
C GLY A 43 -4.79 7.86 10.97
N PHE A 44 -4.18 8.67 10.10
CA PHE A 44 -3.60 8.25 8.81
C PHE A 44 -2.15 8.71 8.61
N ARG A 45 -1.54 9.36 9.62
CA ARG A 45 -0.17 9.90 9.52
C ARG A 45 0.88 8.81 9.47
N ASP A 46 0.65 7.73 10.20
CA ASP A 46 1.48 6.55 10.20
C ASP A 46 0.70 5.41 9.51
N PRO A 47 1.08 5.02 8.29
CA PRO A 47 0.43 3.93 7.56
C PRO A 47 0.51 2.59 8.30
N ASP A 48 1.58 2.36 9.05
CA ASP A 48 1.82 1.10 9.76
C ASP A 48 0.97 1.02 11.05
N ALA A 49 0.57 2.17 11.63
CA ALA A 49 -0.22 2.26 12.86
C ALA A 49 -1.75 2.38 12.67
N ILE A 50 -2.26 2.34 11.44
CA ILE A 50 -3.70 2.45 11.17
C ILE A 50 -4.47 1.29 11.82
N SER A 51 -5.24 1.60 12.86
CA SER A 51 -6.02 0.64 13.66
C SER A 51 -7.40 0.36 13.05
N GLY A 52 -7.92 -0.86 13.26
CA GLY A 52 -9.30 -1.21 12.87
C GLY A 52 -9.48 -1.64 11.41
N GLY A 53 -8.44 -2.22 10.83
CA GLY A 53 -8.42 -2.75 9.47
C GLY A 53 -8.13 -1.67 8.43
N LYS A 54 -7.02 -1.86 7.69
CA LYS A 54 -6.46 -0.86 6.77
C LYS A 54 -7.35 -0.68 5.54
N TRP A 55 -7.99 -1.75 5.10
CA TRP A 55 -8.94 -1.73 4.00
C TRP A 55 -10.25 -1.05 4.37
N GLU A 56 -10.71 -1.23 5.60
CA GLU A 56 -11.89 -0.61 6.15
C GLU A 56 -11.67 0.90 6.28
N ALA A 57 -10.45 1.33 6.62
CA ALA A 57 -10.08 2.73 6.64
C ALA A 57 -10.11 3.34 5.23
N LEU A 58 -9.54 2.66 4.23
CA LEU A 58 -9.58 3.08 2.82
C LEU A 58 -11.01 3.08 2.26
N GLU A 59 -11.79 2.04 2.56
CA GLU A 59 -13.19 1.91 2.17
C GLU A 59 -14.02 3.06 2.70
N ARG A 60 -13.84 3.46 3.97
CA ARG A 60 -14.52 4.63 4.54
C ARG A 60 -14.16 5.91 3.78
N VAL A 61 -12.90 6.09 3.39
CA VAL A 61 -12.47 7.26 2.61
C VAL A 61 -13.11 7.26 1.22
N LEU A 62 -13.06 6.12 0.52
CA LEU A 62 -13.62 5.99 -0.83
C LEU A 62 -15.15 6.11 -0.84
N LYS A 63 -15.84 5.52 0.14
CA LYS A 63 -17.29 5.69 0.34
C LYS A 63 -17.67 7.15 0.57
N LYS A 64 -16.91 7.87 1.39
CA LYS A 64 -17.14 9.31 1.62
C LYS A 64 -16.93 10.15 0.35
N ALA A 65 -16.03 9.73 -0.53
CA ALA A 65 -15.82 10.35 -1.85
C ALA A 65 -16.85 9.92 -2.91
N GLY A 66 -17.79 9.03 -2.57
CA GLY A 66 -18.89 8.58 -3.45
C GLY A 66 -18.63 7.26 -4.19
N TYR A 67 -17.47 6.62 -4.00
CA TYR A 67 -17.12 5.33 -4.61
C TYR A 67 -17.58 4.15 -3.73
N PHE A 68 -17.71 2.96 -4.31
CA PHE A 68 -17.88 1.70 -3.56
C PHE A 68 -18.99 1.71 -2.49
N LYS A 69 -20.13 2.35 -2.78
CA LYS A 69 -21.24 2.55 -1.82
C LYS A 69 -21.74 1.25 -1.16
N THR A 70 -21.71 0.14 -1.89
CA THR A 70 -22.16 -1.19 -1.43
C THR A 70 -21.05 -2.07 -0.87
N GLY A 71 -19.80 -1.59 -0.84
CA GLY A 71 -18.64 -2.39 -0.42
C GLY A 71 -17.42 -2.13 -1.31
N LEU A 72 -16.23 -2.14 -0.71
CA LEU A 72 -14.98 -1.96 -1.46
C LEU A 72 -14.64 -3.21 -2.29
N ARG A 73 -14.62 -3.05 -3.63
CA ARG A 73 -14.18 -4.12 -4.55
C ARG A 73 -12.66 -4.24 -4.49
N LYS A 74 -12.16 -5.08 -3.58
CA LYS A 74 -10.74 -5.21 -3.22
C LYS A 74 -9.79 -5.24 -4.43
N MET A 75 -10.02 -6.21 -5.31
CA MET A 75 -9.19 -6.46 -6.49
C MET A 75 -9.18 -5.30 -7.48
N GLU A 76 -10.34 -4.67 -7.69
CA GLU A 76 -10.45 -3.53 -8.60
C GLU A 76 -9.66 -2.34 -8.07
N CYS A 77 -9.88 -1.99 -6.80
CA CYS A 77 -9.16 -0.90 -6.14
C CYS A 77 -7.66 -1.16 -6.15
N ALA A 78 -7.24 -2.38 -5.82
CA ALA A 78 -5.83 -2.73 -5.83
C ALA A 78 -5.19 -2.59 -7.21
N ARG A 79 -5.85 -3.05 -8.27
CA ARG A 79 -5.35 -2.89 -9.65
C ARG A 79 -5.32 -1.44 -10.10
N ALA A 80 -6.30 -0.63 -9.71
CA ALA A 80 -6.37 0.77 -10.08
C ALA A 80 -5.25 1.58 -9.41
N VAL A 81 -5.11 1.45 -8.08
CA VAL A 81 -4.13 2.22 -7.31
C VAL A 81 -2.70 1.77 -7.62
N SER A 82 -2.44 0.46 -7.66
CA SER A 82 -1.07 -0.07 -7.82
C SER A 82 -0.34 0.39 -9.09
N ARG A 83 -1.07 0.68 -10.18
CA ARG A 83 -0.49 1.22 -11.42
C ARG A 83 0.16 2.60 -11.26
N HIS A 84 -0.24 3.35 -10.24
CA HIS A 84 0.24 4.70 -9.98
C HIS A 84 1.21 4.76 -8.80
N MET A 85 1.47 3.62 -8.16
CA MET A 85 2.35 3.54 -6.99
C MET A 85 3.81 3.58 -7.40
N GLU A 86 4.62 4.31 -6.64
CA GLU A 86 6.07 4.30 -6.77
C GLU A 86 6.69 3.77 -5.48
N PRO A 87 7.45 2.66 -5.55
CA PRO A 87 8.12 2.10 -4.37
C PRO A 87 9.01 3.10 -3.64
N ALA A 88 9.67 4.02 -4.36
CA ALA A 88 10.57 5.01 -3.79
C ALA A 88 9.87 6.09 -2.94
N ARG A 89 8.56 6.30 -3.11
CA ARG A 89 7.79 7.32 -2.36
C ARG A 89 7.15 6.77 -1.09
N LYS A 90 7.26 5.46 -0.85
CA LYS A 90 6.59 4.78 0.25
C LYS A 90 7.10 5.25 1.61
N THR A 91 6.20 5.62 2.50
CA THR A 91 6.52 6.03 3.88
C THR A 91 6.36 4.92 4.92
N SER A 92 5.84 3.76 4.53
CA SER A 92 5.73 2.58 5.42
C SER A 92 7.10 1.93 5.62
N ASN A 93 7.53 1.82 6.88
CA ASN A 93 8.83 1.27 7.26
C ASN A 93 8.89 -0.23 6.94
N SER A 94 7.79 -0.95 7.19
CA SER A 94 7.69 -2.38 6.89
C SER A 94 7.83 -2.65 5.39
N PHE A 95 7.21 -1.80 4.55
CA PHE A 95 7.35 -1.89 3.10
C PHE A 95 8.77 -1.56 2.62
N GLN A 96 9.41 -0.53 3.18
CA GLN A 96 10.79 -0.18 2.83
C GLN A 96 11.77 -1.31 3.15
N ALA A 97 11.58 -2.01 4.28
CA ALA A 97 12.39 -3.18 4.64
C ALA A 97 12.24 -4.33 3.62
N LEU A 98 11.00 -4.64 3.22
CA LEU A 98 10.72 -5.62 2.15
C LEU A 98 11.37 -5.19 0.82
N HIS A 99 11.14 -3.96 0.39
CA HIS A 99 11.67 -3.43 -0.86
C HIS A 99 13.21 -3.44 -0.87
N GLY A 100 13.83 -3.09 0.25
CA GLY A 100 15.28 -3.14 0.43
C GLY A 100 15.83 -4.56 0.30
N ALA A 101 15.19 -5.54 0.96
CA ALA A 101 15.59 -6.94 0.87
C ALA A 101 15.49 -7.49 -0.57
N VAL A 102 14.38 -7.24 -1.26
CA VAL A 102 14.18 -7.64 -2.67
C VAL A 102 15.19 -6.95 -3.58
N SER A 103 15.43 -5.65 -3.37
CA SER A 103 16.39 -4.90 -4.19
C SER A 103 17.83 -5.38 -4.00
N ALA A 104 18.22 -5.70 -2.77
CA ALA A 104 19.55 -6.25 -2.47
C ALA A 104 19.76 -7.61 -3.16
N PHE A 105 18.72 -8.45 -3.14
CA PHE A 105 18.72 -9.73 -3.85
C PHE A 105 18.92 -9.55 -5.36
N LEU A 106 18.17 -8.63 -5.98
CA LEU A 106 18.26 -8.40 -7.42
C LEU A 106 19.62 -7.82 -7.86
N LYS A 107 20.25 -6.97 -7.05
CA LYS A 107 21.55 -6.32 -7.35
C LYS A 107 22.78 -7.22 -7.20
N MET A 108 22.65 -8.37 -6.53
CA MET A 108 23.73 -9.36 -6.36
C MET A 108 23.76 -10.41 -7.49
N THR A 109 22.93 -10.22 -8.50
CA THR A 109 22.89 -10.98 -9.76
C THR A 109 23.48 -10.13 -10.88
#